data_AF-A0A852ZNW9-F1
#
_entry.id   AF-A0A852ZNW9-F1
#
_cell.length_a   1.000
_cell.length_b   1.000
_cell.length_c   1.000
_cell.angle_alpha   90.00
_cell.angle_beta   90.00
_cell.angle_gamma   90.00
#
_symmetry.space_group_name_H-M   'P 1'
#
loop_
_entity.id
_entity.type
_entity.pdbx_description
1 polymer ?
#
loop_
_entity_poly.entity_id
_entity_poly.type
_entity_poly.pdbx_seq_one_letter_code
_entity_poly.pdbx_strand_id
1 'polypeptide(L)'
;MDRLTEIAFLLPESPESHAFLSELSALLAEVAYADHTRSAGTAGGPGDRLTLTPPRPVGARPVTAFQLADVPAPVIALDTGRSIAVHGGGDGGGQPAPAGGVEMADLTRRLAGHVRGIDHTGVNVPARTTSPEQWHDLVGALASASTMYRYPTGEDWPFVLPSTSDELLGGIRDFVAGREPRFELVHDEWLTGTQWQFALWTDLTRAELEALFPEPEGGTLPGLEEIFRVVPVRHPWPGLGIRFDLCYRIDDGPSDWETGEWLVTEGGRIR
;
A
#
# COMPACT_ATOMS: atom_id res chain seq x y z
N MET A 1 2.38 20.05 -16.29
CA MET A 1 2.25 19.41 -14.96
C MET A 1 3.03 18.13 -15.03
N ASP A 2 3.90 17.91 -14.05
CA ASP A 2 4.63 16.67 -13.94
C ASP A 2 3.66 15.61 -13.41
N ARG A 3 3.41 14.58 -14.22
CA ARG A 3 2.56 13.43 -13.85
C ARG A 3 3.32 12.60 -12.82
N LEU A 4 2.63 12.19 -11.76
CA LEU A 4 3.14 11.19 -10.83
C LEU A 4 3.35 9.88 -11.60
N THR A 5 4.60 9.47 -11.77
CA THR A 5 4.93 8.22 -12.46
C THR A 5 5.31 7.10 -11.51
N GLU A 6 5.80 7.42 -10.32
CA GLU A 6 6.26 6.45 -9.34
C GLU A 6 5.97 6.88 -7.90
N ILE A 7 5.51 5.91 -7.10
CA ILE A 7 5.43 5.99 -5.64
C ILE A 7 6.42 4.96 -5.10
N ALA A 8 7.49 5.42 -4.46
CA ALA A 8 8.56 4.57 -3.97
C ALA A 8 8.57 4.48 -2.44
N PHE A 9 8.35 3.29 -1.92
CA PHE A 9 8.63 2.92 -0.52
C PHE A 9 10.13 2.70 -0.38
N LEU A 10 10.82 3.70 0.16
CA LEU A 10 12.26 3.67 0.36
C LEU A 10 12.57 3.14 1.76
N LEU A 11 13.47 2.17 1.81
CA LEU A 11 13.98 1.56 3.04
C LEU A 11 15.46 1.92 3.22
N PRO A 12 15.94 2.14 4.47
CA PRO A 12 17.37 2.37 4.73
C PRO A 12 18.25 1.23 4.21
N GLU A 13 19.48 1.52 3.80
CA GLU A 13 20.49 0.50 3.48
C GLU A 13 20.98 -0.22 4.77
N SER A 14 20.17 -1.15 5.27
CA SER A 14 20.49 -1.96 6.46
C SER A 14 20.16 -3.45 6.24
N PRO A 15 20.78 -4.38 6.99
CA PRO A 15 20.49 -5.80 6.90
C PRO A 15 19.01 -6.13 7.09
N GLU A 16 18.32 -5.42 7.98
CA GLU A 16 16.90 -5.62 8.26
C GLU A 16 16.02 -5.19 7.09
N SER A 17 16.35 -4.07 6.43
CA SER A 17 15.67 -3.63 5.20
C SER A 17 15.89 -4.60 4.04
N HIS A 18 17.12 -5.11 3.88
CA HIS A 18 17.41 -6.15 2.90
C HIS A 18 16.58 -7.42 3.15
N ALA A 19 16.50 -7.87 4.40
CA ALA A 19 15.69 -9.02 4.78
C ALA A 19 14.20 -8.77 4.50
N PHE A 20 13.66 -7.63 4.94
CA PHE A 20 12.27 -7.27 4.69
C PHE A 20 11.93 -7.22 3.19
N LEU A 21 12.78 -6.57 2.37
CA LEU A 21 12.56 -6.48 0.93
C LEU A 21 12.67 -7.83 0.23
N SER A 22 13.58 -8.70 0.69
CA SER A 22 13.70 -10.07 0.21
C SER A 22 12.44 -10.88 0.49
N GLU A 23 11.91 -10.81 1.72
CA GLU A 23 10.68 -11.51 2.09
C GLU A 23 9.46 -10.94 1.36
N LEU A 24 9.35 -9.61 1.24
CA LEU A 24 8.30 -8.97 0.45
C LEU A 24 8.37 -9.40 -1.02
N SER A 25 9.57 -9.50 -1.57
CA SER A 25 9.78 -10.01 -2.93
C SER A 25 9.34 -11.46 -3.08
N ALA A 26 9.66 -12.30 -2.10
CA ALA A 26 9.24 -13.71 -2.10
C ALA A 26 7.72 -13.86 -1.95
N LEU A 27 7.08 -13.05 -1.10
CA LEU A 27 5.62 -13.01 -0.92
C LEU A 27 4.90 -12.69 -2.24
N LEU A 28 5.48 -11.81 -3.05
CA LEU A 28 4.88 -11.30 -4.28
C LEU A 28 5.40 -11.97 -5.55
N ALA A 29 6.20 -13.04 -5.43
CA ALA A 29 6.90 -13.67 -6.55
C ALA A 29 5.96 -14.26 -7.63
N GLU A 30 4.72 -14.62 -7.27
CA GLU A 30 3.72 -15.15 -8.21
C GLU A 30 2.77 -14.07 -8.77
N VAL A 31 2.89 -12.82 -8.32
CA VAL A 31 2.07 -11.71 -8.81
C VAL A 31 2.57 -11.30 -10.20
N ALA A 32 1.74 -11.51 -11.23
CA ALA A 32 2.15 -11.41 -12.64
C ALA A 32 2.68 -10.04 -13.10
N TYR A 33 2.48 -9.00 -12.30
CA TYR A 33 2.89 -7.62 -12.57
C TYR A 33 3.88 -7.07 -11.52
N ALA A 34 4.45 -7.97 -10.71
CA ALA A 34 5.57 -7.70 -9.83
C ALA A 34 6.88 -8.05 -10.56
N ASP A 35 7.72 -7.05 -10.76
CA ASP A 35 9.03 -7.19 -11.39
C ASP A 35 10.14 -7.00 -10.35
N HIS A 36 11.12 -7.91 -10.37
CA HIS A 36 12.30 -7.83 -9.53
C HIS A 36 13.50 -7.39 -10.37
N THR A 37 14.08 -6.25 -10.02
CA THR A 37 15.26 -5.73 -10.70
C THR A 37 16.46 -5.75 -9.76
N ARG A 38 17.61 -6.15 -10.29
CA ARG A 38 18.90 -6.06 -9.61
C ARG A 38 19.61 -4.79 -10.10
N SER A 39 20.18 -4.03 -9.17
CA SER A 39 21.14 -3.00 -9.53
C SER A 39 22.39 -3.65 -10.13
N ALA A 40 22.96 -3.04 -11.17
CA ALA A 40 24.18 -3.53 -11.79
C ALA A 40 25.36 -3.40 -10.80
N GLY A 41 25.73 -4.49 -10.12
CA GLY A 41 26.90 -4.51 -9.22
C GLY A 41 26.88 -5.56 -8.11
N THR A 42 25.73 -6.13 -7.77
CA THR A 42 25.57 -7.11 -6.67
C THR A 42 25.46 -8.53 -7.22
N ALA A 43 26.59 -9.26 -7.28
CA ALA A 43 26.59 -10.67 -7.66
C ALA A 43 26.15 -11.56 -6.48
N GLY A 44 24.98 -12.19 -6.57
CA GLY A 44 24.61 -13.34 -5.71
C GLY A 44 23.41 -13.19 -4.76
N GLY A 45 22.55 -12.19 -4.89
CA GLY A 45 21.36 -12.00 -4.03
C GLY A 45 20.02 -11.77 -4.77
N PRO A 46 18.88 -11.72 -4.04
CA PRO A 46 17.60 -11.19 -4.57
C PRO A 46 17.77 -9.74 -5.05
N GLY A 47 16.89 -9.27 -5.93
CA GLY A 47 16.95 -7.91 -6.47
C GLY A 47 16.85 -6.82 -5.41
N ASP A 48 17.56 -5.70 -5.61
CA ASP A 48 17.56 -4.55 -4.68
C ASP A 48 16.30 -3.67 -4.84
N ARG A 49 15.43 -4.01 -5.80
CA ARG A 49 14.20 -3.29 -6.10
C ARG A 49 13.08 -4.22 -6.59
N LEU A 50 11.91 -4.08 -5.97
CA LEU A 50 10.64 -4.66 -6.40
C LEU A 50 9.78 -3.54 -7.01
N THR A 51 9.20 -3.75 -8.19
CA THR A 51 8.31 -2.79 -8.86
C THR A 51 6.99 -3.45 -9.22
N LEU A 52 5.88 -2.79 -8.92
CA LEU A 52 4.52 -3.21 -9.24
C LEU A 52 3.99 -2.30 -10.34
N THR A 53 3.81 -2.86 -11.53
CA THR A 53 3.29 -2.12 -12.68
C THR A 53 1.78 -2.33 -12.77
N PRO A 54 0.95 -1.28 -12.91
CA PRO A 54 -0.48 -1.47 -13.13
C PRO A 54 -0.74 -2.40 -14.33
N PRO A 55 -1.50 -3.50 -14.17
CA PRO A 55 -1.82 -4.42 -15.25
C PRO A 55 -2.59 -3.74 -16.38
N ARG A 56 -3.54 -2.88 -16.01
CA ARG A 56 -4.40 -2.16 -16.96
C ARG A 56 -4.70 -0.73 -16.48
N PRO A 57 -4.91 0.20 -17.44
CA PRO A 57 -4.54 0.08 -18.84
C PRO A 57 -3.01 0.04 -19.03
N VAL A 58 -2.54 -0.46 -20.17
CA VAL A 58 -1.09 -0.57 -20.44
C VAL A 58 -0.46 0.84 -20.44
N GLY A 59 0.65 1.00 -19.73
CA GLY A 59 1.32 2.30 -19.59
C GLY A 59 0.66 3.25 -18.59
N ALA A 60 -0.32 2.76 -17.81
CA ALA A 60 -0.86 3.50 -16.69
C ALA A 60 0.19 3.72 -15.59
N ARG A 61 0.01 4.82 -14.86
CA ARG A 61 0.87 5.28 -13.76
C ARG A 61 0.00 5.81 -12.62
N PRO A 62 0.50 5.83 -11.37
CA PRO A 62 1.86 5.49 -10.95
C PRO A 62 2.17 3.99 -10.96
N VAL A 63 3.46 3.63 -11.05
CA VAL A 63 3.95 2.35 -10.55
C VAL A 63 4.25 2.46 -9.07
N THR A 64 4.21 1.34 -8.34
CA THR A 64 4.66 1.29 -6.95
C THR A 64 6.01 0.60 -6.90
N ALA A 65 6.97 1.14 -6.17
CA ALA A 65 8.30 0.57 -6.02
C ALA A 65 8.66 0.37 -4.55
N PHE A 66 9.41 -0.68 -4.26
CA PHE A 66 10.08 -0.91 -2.99
C PHE A 66 11.57 -1.06 -3.26
N GLN A 67 12.38 -0.25 -2.61
CA GLN A 67 13.83 -0.29 -2.83
C GLN A 67 14.60 0.21 -1.62
N LEU A 68 15.86 -0.19 -1.59
CA LEU A 68 16.83 0.36 -0.65
C LEU A 68 17.31 1.73 -1.13
N ALA A 69 17.59 2.61 -0.19
CA ALA A 69 18.14 3.94 -0.45
C ALA A 69 18.95 4.45 0.75
N ASP A 70 19.80 5.43 0.50
CA ASP A 70 20.49 6.21 1.53
C ASP A 70 19.50 7.16 2.23
N VAL A 71 18.63 6.57 3.06
CA VAL A 71 17.65 7.27 3.90
C VAL A 71 17.82 6.82 5.35
N PRO A 72 17.72 7.73 6.33
CA PRO A 72 17.95 7.40 7.74
C PRO A 72 16.81 6.59 8.36
N ALA A 73 15.63 6.62 7.74
CA ALA A 73 14.43 5.90 8.15
C ALA A 73 13.54 5.63 6.91
N PRO A 74 12.59 4.69 6.98
CA PRO A 74 11.67 4.47 5.89
C PRO A 74 10.90 5.74 5.50
N VAL A 75 10.66 5.92 4.20
CA VAL A 75 9.96 7.08 3.65
C VAL A 75 9.26 6.70 2.36
N ILE A 76 8.11 7.29 2.08
CA ILE A 76 7.47 7.18 0.76
C ILE A 76 7.88 8.40 -0.05
N ALA A 77 8.58 8.19 -1.15
CA ALA A 77 8.95 9.23 -2.10
C ALA A 77 7.99 9.24 -3.29
N LEU A 78 7.54 10.43 -3.66
CA LEU A 78 6.78 10.70 -4.87
C LEU A 78 7.76 11.31 -5.88
N ASP A 79 7.79 10.81 -7.11
CA ASP A 79 8.69 11.30 -8.15
C ASP A 79 8.40 12.75 -8.60
N THR A 80 7.35 13.35 -8.06
CA THR A 80 7.02 14.78 -8.12
C THR A 80 7.83 15.64 -7.14
N GLY A 81 8.77 15.04 -6.39
CA GLY A 81 9.65 15.72 -5.43
C GLY A 81 9.07 15.86 -4.03
N ARG A 82 7.94 15.22 -3.74
CA ARG A 82 7.32 15.18 -2.41
C ARG A 82 7.67 13.88 -1.69
N SER A 83 7.59 13.89 -0.37
CA SER A 83 7.84 12.70 0.44
C SER A 83 6.93 12.64 1.67
N ILE A 84 6.53 11.45 2.07
CA ILE A 84 5.78 11.18 3.30
C ILE A 84 6.72 10.43 4.25
N ALA A 85 7.20 11.14 5.26
CA ALA A 85 8.13 10.60 6.25
C ALA A 85 7.39 9.78 7.33
N VAL A 86 8.12 8.89 7.99
CA VAL A 86 7.63 8.25 9.22
C VAL A 86 7.56 9.31 10.32
N HIS A 87 6.36 9.50 10.86
CA HIS A 87 6.10 10.32 12.02
C HIS A 87 5.72 9.41 13.18
N GLY A 88 6.50 9.45 14.26
CA GLY A 88 6.15 8.84 15.54
C GLY A 88 5.87 9.94 16.57
N GLY A 89 4.83 9.76 17.39
CA GLY A 89 4.66 10.56 18.60
C GLY A 89 5.92 10.48 19.47
N GLY A 90 6.43 11.63 19.90
CA GLY A 90 7.53 11.70 20.87
C GLY A 90 7.19 10.95 22.17
N ASP A 91 8.23 10.62 22.93
CA ASP A 91 8.18 9.91 24.21
C ASP A 91 6.93 10.24 25.05
N GLY A 92 5.93 9.35 25.04
CA GLY A 92 4.74 9.51 25.86
C GLY A 92 3.49 8.83 25.32
N GLY A 93 3.36 7.52 25.56
CA GLY A 93 2.05 6.84 25.52
C GLY A 93 1.61 6.27 24.18
N GLY A 94 2.54 5.95 23.28
CA GLY A 94 2.24 5.15 22.10
C GLY A 94 1.61 3.82 22.53
N GLN A 95 0.43 3.53 21.99
CA GLN A 95 -0.20 2.22 22.11
C GLN A 95 0.87 1.17 21.72
N PRO A 96 1.13 0.14 22.54
CA PRO A 96 2.13 -0.84 22.20
C PRO A 96 1.82 -1.39 20.81
N ALA A 97 2.86 -1.61 19.98
CA ALA A 97 2.73 -2.44 18.80
C ALA A 97 1.88 -3.66 19.20
N PRO A 98 0.76 -3.94 18.51
CA PRO A 98 -0.15 -5.00 18.95
C PRO A 98 0.69 -6.25 19.20
N ALA A 99 0.62 -6.78 20.43
CA ALA A 99 1.54 -7.81 20.93
C ALA A 99 1.53 -9.09 20.08
N GLY A 100 0.62 -9.20 19.11
CA GLY A 100 0.48 -10.32 18.20
C GLY A 100 1.15 -10.18 16.83
N GLY A 101 1.79 -9.08 16.45
CA GLY A 101 2.34 -8.96 15.08
C GLY A 101 3.28 -10.13 14.69
N VAL A 102 3.30 -10.51 13.41
CA VAL A 102 4.12 -11.61 12.87
C VAL A 102 5.41 -11.09 12.25
N GLU A 103 6.44 -11.92 12.13
CA GLU A 103 7.63 -11.58 11.35
C GLU A 103 7.31 -11.63 9.84
N MET A 104 7.95 -10.78 9.03
CA MET A 104 7.71 -10.75 7.58
C MET A 104 7.99 -12.11 6.89
N ALA A 105 9.02 -12.83 7.35
CA ALA A 105 9.33 -14.17 6.86
C ALA A 105 8.23 -15.20 7.19
N ASP A 106 7.56 -15.02 8.34
CA ASP A 106 6.47 -15.90 8.75
C ASP A 106 5.20 -15.63 7.95
N LEU A 107 4.86 -14.36 7.73
CA LEU A 107 3.79 -13.95 6.80
C LEU A 107 4.02 -14.56 5.41
N THR A 108 5.23 -14.37 4.88
CA THR A 108 5.65 -14.87 3.56
C THR A 108 5.50 -16.39 3.45
N ARG A 109 6.00 -17.12 4.44
CA ARG A 109 5.91 -18.59 4.47
C ARG A 109 4.46 -19.08 4.56
N ARG A 110 3.61 -18.43 5.37
CA ARG A 110 2.21 -18.84 5.56
C ARG A 110 1.34 -18.55 4.33
N LEU A 111 1.67 -17.51 3.55
CA LEU A 111 0.94 -17.10 2.35
C LEU A 111 1.56 -17.56 1.02
N ALA A 112 2.63 -18.36 1.07
CA ALA A 112 3.32 -18.84 -0.13
C ALA A 112 2.35 -19.55 -1.08
N GLY A 113 2.25 -19.07 -2.33
CA GLY A 113 1.37 -19.62 -3.38
C GLY A 113 -0.10 -19.15 -3.33
N HIS A 114 -0.46 -18.33 -2.34
CA HIS A 114 -1.84 -17.88 -2.11
C HIS A 114 -2.11 -16.43 -2.49
N VAL A 115 -1.07 -15.60 -2.66
CA VAL A 115 -1.22 -14.22 -3.10
C VAL A 115 -1.51 -14.18 -4.61
N ARG A 116 -2.66 -13.62 -4.99
CA ARG A 116 -3.12 -13.49 -6.38
C ARG A 116 -2.87 -12.11 -6.95
N GLY A 117 -2.76 -11.11 -6.10
CA GLY A 117 -2.48 -9.75 -6.51
C GLY A 117 -2.37 -8.82 -5.31
N ILE A 118 -2.06 -7.58 -5.63
CA ILE A 118 -2.04 -6.46 -4.70
C ILE A 118 -3.21 -5.60 -5.09
N ASP A 119 -4.12 -5.42 -4.14
CA ASP A 119 -5.25 -4.55 -4.33
C ASP A 119 -4.75 -3.11 -4.41
N HIS A 120 -4.18 -2.62 -3.31
CA HIS A 120 -3.51 -1.34 -3.22
C HIS A 120 -2.38 -1.38 -2.18
N THR A 121 -1.49 -0.40 -2.27
CA THR A 121 -0.57 -0.04 -1.19
C THR A 121 -1.05 1.27 -0.57
N GLY A 122 -0.63 1.59 0.64
CA GLY A 122 -1.11 2.82 1.26
C GLY A 122 -0.28 3.30 2.43
N VAL A 123 -0.61 4.52 2.85
CA VAL A 123 -0.07 5.10 4.07
C VAL A 123 -1.16 5.77 4.88
N ASN A 124 -1.16 5.46 6.17
CA ASN A 124 -2.07 6.04 7.13
C ASN A 124 -1.26 7.01 7.97
N VAL A 125 -1.64 8.28 7.91
CA VAL A 125 -1.00 9.34 8.65
C VAL A 125 -1.86 9.69 9.88
N PRO A 126 -1.24 9.82 11.06
CA PRO A 126 -1.97 10.12 12.29
C PRO A 126 -2.57 11.52 12.23
N ALA A 127 -3.90 11.63 12.26
CA ALA A 127 -4.60 12.90 12.16
C ALA A 127 -4.35 13.82 13.35
N ARG A 128 -4.01 13.25 14.51
CA ARG A 128 -3.69 13.99 15.73
C ARG A 128 -2.38 14.79 15.64
N THR A 129 -1.46 14.39 14.78
CA THR A 129 -0.15 15.04 14.61
C THR A 129 0.06 15.58 13.19
N THR A 130 -0.85 15.28 12.27
CA THR A 130 -0.90 15.85 10.91
C THR A 130 -1.96 16.94 10.88
N SER A 131 -1.54 18.20 10.86
CA SER A 131 -2.48 19.34 10.81
C SER A 131 -3.36 19.28 9.55
N PRO A 132 -4.57 19.88 9.59
CA PRO A 132 -5.42 19.97 8.41
C PRO A 132 -4.70 20.59 7.21
N GLU A 133 -3.87 21.62 7.40
CA GLU A 133 -3.12 22.26 6.33
C GLU A 133 -2.11 21.29 5.70
N GLN A 134 -1.35 20.54 6.52
CA GLN A 134 -0.43 19.52 6.03
C GLN A 134 -1.14 18.41 5.27
N TRP A 135 -2.31 17.98 5.75
CA TRP A 135 -3.15 16.99 5.07
C TRP A 135 -3.62 17.49 3.70
N HIS A 136 -4.20 18.70 3.65
CA HIS A 136 -4.69 19.30 2.42
C HIS A 136 -3.55 19.55 1.41
N ASP A 137 -2.38 19.99 1.88
CA ASP A 137 -1.20 20.17 1.04
C ASP A 137 -0.72 18.85 0.42
N LEU A 138 -0.73 17.76 1.20
CA LEU A 138 -0.34 16.43 0.72
C LEU A 138 -1.35 15.89 -0.30
N VAL A 139 -2.64 15.94 0.03
CA VAL A 139 -3.73 15.53 -0.88
C VAL A 139 -3.69 16.36 -2.16
N GLY A 140 -3.54 17.68 -2.06
CA GLY A 140 -3.46 18.59 -3.20
C GLY A 140 -2.25 18.30 -4.09
N ALA A 141 -1.09 18.03 -3.50
CA ALA A 141 0.12 17.67 -4.25
C ALA A 141 -0.07 16.37 -5.05
N LEU A 142 -0.61 15.32 -4.43
CA LEU A 142 -0.91 14.05 -5.11
C LEU A 142 -1.99 14.22 -6.18
N ALA A 143 -3.09 14.90 -5.86
CA ALA A 143 -4.21 15.13 -6.78
C ALA A 143 -3.80 15.95 -8.00
N SER A 144 -2.89 16.92 -7.85
CA SER A 144 -2.41 17.75 -8.96
C SER A 144 -1.59 16.98 -10.01
N ALA A 145 -1.01 15.85 -9.62
CA ALA A 145 -0.11 15.05 -10.46
C ALA A 145 -0.69 13.68 -10.84
N SER A 146 -1.85 13.31 -10.31
CA SER A 146 -2.43 11.97 -10.49
C SER A 146 -3.96 12.00 -10.68
N THR A 147 -4.53 10.83 -10.89
CA THR A 147 -5.98 10.61 -10.89
C THR A 147 -6.41 10.14 -9.50
N MET A 148 -6.51 11.09 -8.58
CA MET A 148 -6.91 10.87 -7.20
C MET A 148 -8.41 11.13 -6.99
N TYR A 149 -9.08 10.23 -6.29
CA TYR A 149 -10.53 10.24 -6.06
C TYR A 149 -10.83 10.17 -4.57
N ARG A 150 -11.95 10.77 -4.16
CA ARG A 150 -12.42 10.65 -2.77
C ARG A 150 -13.02 9.28 -2.55
N TYR A 151 -13.02 8.83 -1.31
CA TYR A 151 -13.84 7.70 -0.92
C TYR A 151 -15.33 8.12 -0.96
N PRO A 152 -16.25 7.32 -1.54
CA PRO A 152 -17.63 7.74 -1.79
C PRO A 152 -18.45 8.07 -0.55
N THR A 153 -18.17 7.42 0.58
CA THR A 153 -18.90 7.63 1.84
C THR A 153 -18.41 8.83 2.65
N GLY A 154 -17.35 9.51 2.18
CA GLY A 154 -16.89 10.80 2.70
C GLY A 154 -15.72 10.74 3.69
N GLU A 155 -15.24 9.55 4.02
CA GLU A 155 -14.03 9.34 4.79
C GLU A 155 -12.80 9.92 4.07
N ASP A 156 -11.84 10.42 4.85
CA ASP A 156 -10.59 11.00 4.36
C ASP A 156 -9.58 9.93 3.91
N TRP A 157 -10.04 9.00 3.07
CA TRP A 157 -9.29 7.87 2.50
C TRP A 157 -9.22 7.95 0.97
N PRO A 158 -8.69 9.05 0.40
CA PRO A 158 -8.60 9.16 -1.04
C PRO A 158 -7.65 8.13 -1.67
N PHE A 159 -8.01 7.69 -2.87
CA PHE A 159 -7.29 6.70 -3.63
C PHE A 159 -6.72 7.29 -4.92
N VAL A 160 -5.50 6.91 -5.28
CA VAL A 160 -4.92 7.13 -6.60
C VAL A 160 -5.24 5.93 -7.48
N LEU A 161 -6.05 6.15 -8.52
CA LEU A 161 -6.24 5.19 -9.59
C LEU A 161 -5.09 5.32 -10.61
N PRO A 162 -4.57 4.21 -11.16
CA PRO A 162 -3.64 4.27 -12.25
C PRO A 162 -4.36 4.77 -13.52
N SER A 163 -3.76 5.75 -14.20
CA SER A 163 -4.30 6.35 -15.41
C SER A 163 -3.24 6.48 -16.48
N THR A 164 -3.63 6.56 -17.75
CA THR A 164 -2.77 7.01 -18.86
C THR A 164 -2.55 8.54 -18.81
N SER A 165 -1.64 9.08 -19.62
CA SER A 165 -1.47 10.54 -19.73
C SER A 165 -2.76 11.25 -20.19
N ASP A 166 -3.50 10.63 -21.11
CA ASP A 166 -4.74 11.21 -21.64
C ASP A 166 -5.85 11.18 -20.59
N GLU A 167 -5.95 10.11 -19.81
CA GLU A 167 -6.89 10.00 -18.68
C GLU A 167 -6.55 10.94 -17.53
N LEU A 168 -5.27 11.22 -17.28
CA LEU A 168 -4.87 12.23 -16.31
C LEU A 168 -5.44 13.61 -16.67
N LEU A 169 -5.47 13.96 -17.97
CA LEU A 169 -5.99 15.24 -18.44
C LEU A 169 -7.53 15.23 -18.61
N GLY A 170 -8.07 14.16 -19.19
CA GLY A 170 -9.47 14.05 -19.62
C GLY A 170 -10.41 13.34 -18.65
N GLY A 171 -9.88 12.70 -17.60
CA GLY A 171 -10.58 11.81 -16.70
C GLY A 171 -10.64 10.37 -17.22
N ILE A 172 -10.72 9.41 -16.28
CA ILE A 172 -10.95 7.99 -16.58
C ILE A 172 -12.41 7.80 -17.03
N ARG A 173 -12.60 7.05 -18.13
CA ARG A 173 -13.92 6.71 -18.68
C ARG A 173 -14.10 5.22 -18.98
N ASP A 174 -13.00 4.48 -19.01
CA ASP A 174 -12.98 3.04 -19.31
C ASP A 174 -12.61 2.27 -18.04
N PHE A 175 -13.55 1.44 -17.58
CA PHE A 175 -13.42 0.62 -16.39
C PHE A 175 -13.02 -0.79 -16.79
N VAL A 176 -11.80 -1.19 -16.43
CA VAL A 176 -11.19 -2.45 -16.85
C VAL A 176 -10.58 -3.14 -15.64
N ALA A 177 -10.82 -4.44 -15.49
CA ALA A 177 -10.19 -5.23 -14.44
C ALA A 177 -8.66 -5.14 -14.55
N GLY A 178 -7.97 -5.05 -13.42
CA GLY A 178 -6.54 -4.72 -13.37
C GLY A 178 -6.25 -3.22 -13.21
N ARG A 179 -7.27 -2.36 -13.04
CA ARG A 179 -7.12 -0.91 -12.77
C ARG A 179 -7.11 -0.60 -11.28
N GLU A 180 -7.23 -1.58 -10.39
CA GLU A 180 -7.35 -1.41 -8.93
C GLU A 180 -6.52 -0.23 -8.39
N PRO A 181 -7.03 0.48 -7.37
CA PRO A 181 -6.30 1.59 -6.76
C PRO A 181 -4.86 1.23 -6.45
N ARG A 182 -3.90 2.11 -6.75
CA ARG A 182 -2.48 1.80 -6.49
C ARG A 182 -2.00 2.34 -5.15
N PHE A 183 -2.61 3.44 -4.72
CA PHE A 183 -2.21 4.12 -3.51
C PHE A 183 -3.43 4.63 -2.75
N GLU A 184 -3.56 4.21 -1.50
CA GLU A 184 -4.49 4.77 -0.52
C GLU A 184 -3.73 5.73 0.39
N LEU A 185 -4.30 6.90 0.63
CA LEU A 185 -3.82 7.83 1.64
C LEU A 185 -4.92 8.00 2.70
N VAL A 186 -4.63 7.68 3.96
CA VAL A 186 -5.63 7.67 5.04
C VAL A 186 -5.26 8.72 6.10
N HIS A 187 -6.17 9.63 6.42
CA HIS A 187 -6.05 10.51 7.59
C HIS A 187 -6.74 9.83 8.79
N ASP A 188 -5.95 9.20 9.65
CA ASP A 188 -6.47 8.29 10.68
C ASP A 188 -6.50 8.96 12.08
N GLU A 189 -7.69 9.10 12.66
CA GLU A 189 -7.91 9.71 13.98
C GLU A 189 -7.40 8.87 15.17
N TRP A 190 -7.20 7.58 14.94
CA TRP A 190 -6.86 6.59 15.97
C TRP A 190 -5.37 6.27 16.00
N LEU A 191 -4.66 6.47 14.89
CA LEU A 191 -3.22 6.25 14.84
C LEU A 191 -2.43 7.30 15.64
N THR A 192 -1.35 6.83 16.25
CA THR A 192 -0.36 7.65 16.97
C THR A 192 0.97 7.78 16.24
N GLY A 193 1.11 7.07 15.12
CA GLY A 193 2.27 7.11 14.24
C GLY A 193 1.89 6.70 12.81
N THR A 194 2.80 6.92 11.87
CA THR A 194 2.61 6.54 10.46
C THR A 194 2.49 5.02 10.33
N GLN A 195 1.57 4.53 9.52
CA GLN A 195 1.46 3.11 9.19
C GLN A 195 1.51 2.90 7.68
N TRP A 196 2.32 1.94 7.22
CA TRP A 196 2.25 1.43 5.86
C TRP A 196 1.24 0.28 5.80
N GLN A 197 0.44 0.28 4.75
CA GLN A 197 -0.62 -0.68 4.51
C GLN A 197 -0.41 -1.36 3.16
N PHE A 198 -0.58 -2.67 3.15
CA PHE A 198 -0.53 -3.50 1.94
C PHE A 198 -1.78 -4.37 1.87
N ALA A 199 -2.71 -4.02 0.97
CA ALA A 199 -3.90 -4.84 0.75
C ALA A 199 -3.62 -5.88 -0.33
N LEU A 200 -3.82 -7.16 0.00
CA LEU A 200 -3.49 -8.30 -0.87
C LEU A 200 -4.74 -9.11 -1.20
N TRP A 201 -4.90 -9.43 -2.48
CA TRP A 201 -5.85 -10.44 -2.91
C TRP A 201 -5.28 -11.84 -2.67
N THR A 202 -6.06 -12.68 -1.98
CA THR A 202 -5.72 -14.09 -1.74
C THR A 202 -6.76 -15.02 -2.36
N ASP A 203 -6.40 -16.28 -2.59
CA ASP A 203 -7.36 -17.33 -2.95
C ASP A 203 -7.91 -18.10 -1.74
N LEU A 204 -7.68 -17.57 -0.53
CA LEU A 204 -8.05 -18.19 0.72
C LEU A 204 -9.40 -17.69 1.20
N THR A 205 -10.22 -18.60 1.71
CA THR A 205 -11.49 -18.25 2.36
C THR A 205 -11.23 -17.54 3.69
N ARG A 206 -12.28 -16.90 4.22
CA ARG A 206 -12.24 -16.31 5.56
C ARG A 206 -11.79 -17.28 6.65
N ALA A 207 -12.37 -18.47 6.68
CA ALA A 207 -12.02 -19.48 7.68
C ALA A 207 -10.56 -19.92 7.58
N GLU A 208 -10.00 -20.00 6.37
CA GLU A 208 -8.59 -20.33 6.16
C GLU A 208 -7.66 -19.20 6.62
N LEU A 209 -7.95 -17.94 6.29
CA LEU A 209 -7.16 -16.80 6.74
C LEU A 209 -7.22 -16.59 8.25
N GLU A 210 -8.39 -16.75 8.87
CA GLU A 210 -8.54 -16.71 10.33
C GLU A 210 -7.79 -17.86 11.03
N ALA A 211 -7.74 -19.04 10.42
CA ALA A 211 -6.95 -20.17 10.93
C ALA A 211 -5.43 -19.97 10.74
N LEU A 212 -5.01 -19.33 9.64
CA LEU A 212 -3.61 -19.01 9.38
C LEU A 212 -3.09 -17.89 10.27
N PHE A 213 -3.95 -16.93 10.63
CA PHE A 213 -3.60 -15.77 11.47
C PHE A 213 -4.66 -15.58 12.57
N PRO A 214 -4.71 -16.47 13.58
CA PRO A 214 -5.64 -16.35 14.69
C PRO A 214 -5.31 -15.13 15.55
N GLU A 215 -6.21 -14.70 16.43
CA GLU A 215 -5.85 -13.69 17.44
C GLU A 215 -4.74 -14.24 18.38
N PRO A 216 -3.77 -13.41 18.80
CA PRO A 216 -3.65 -11.97 18.53
C PRO A 216 -2.90 -11.62 17.23
N GLU A 217 -2.49 -12.61 16.43
CA GLU A 217 -1.66 -12.42 15.23
C GLU A 217 -2.38 -11.72 14.08
N GLY A 218 -3.65 -12.04 13.90
CA GLY A 218 -4.54 -11.33 13.00
C GLY A 218 -5.75 -10.75 13.74
N GLY A 219 -6.40 -9.78 13.11
CA GLY A 219 -7.64 -9.18 13.61
C GLY A 219 -8.53 -8.68 12.47
N THR A 220 -9.57 -7.93 12.84
CA THR A 220 -10.47 -7.26 11.89
C THR A 220 -10.59 -5.79 12.26
N LEU A 221 -10.94 -4.95 11.28
CA LEU A 221 -11.34 -3.57 11.54
C LEU A 221 -12.87 -3.48 11.64
N PRO A 222 -13.42 -2.64 12.52
CA PRO A 222 -14.85 -2.44 12.63
C PRO A 222 -15.49 -2.08 11.28
N GLY A 223 -16.50 -2.84 10.86
CA GLY A 223 -17.21 -2.65 9.58
C GLY A 223 -16.54 -3.29 8.36
N LEU A 224 -15.35 -3.86 8.52
CA LEU A 224 -14.58 -4.53 7.44
C LEU A 224 -14.32 -6.01 7.75
N GLU A 225 -15.04 -6.58 8.73
CA GLU A 225 -14.83 -7.94 9.22
C GLU A 225 -15.08 -9.01 8.15
N GLU A 226 -15.94 -8.70 7.18
CA GLU A 226 -16.29 -9.58 6.06
C GLU A 226 -15.42 -9.35 4.81
N ILE A 227 -14.49 -8.38 4.84
CA ILE A 227 -13.71 -7.98 3.66
C ILE A 227 -12.30 -8.56 3.72
N PHE A 228 -11.60 -8.41 4.84
CA PHE A 228 -10.21 -8.85 4.97
C PHE A 228 -9.81 -9.19 6.41
N ARG A 229 -8.71 -9.94 6.52
CA ARG A 229 -7.98 -10.18 7.78
C ARG A 229 -6.80 -9.24 7.87
N VAL A 230 -6.71 -8.45 8.95
CA VAL A 230 -5.57 -7.55 9.20
C VAL A 230 -4.46 -8.30 9.92
N VAL A 231 -3.24 -8.24 9.40
CA VAL A 231 -2.05 -8.87 9.97
C VAL A 231 -0.94 -7.82 10.15
N PRO A 232 -0.69 -7.35 11.38
CA PRO A 232 0.44 -6.48 11.67
C PRO A 232 1.77 -7.23 11.51
N VAL A 233 2.77 -6.55 10.93
CA VAL A 233 4.12 -7.10 10.75
C VAL A 233 5.09 -6.40 11.68
N ARG A 234 5.93 -7.19 12.36
CA ARG A 234 7.02 -6.70 13.19
C ARG A 234 8.15 -6.18 12.31
N HIS A 235 8.75 -5.08 12.75
CA HIS A 235 9.84 -4.42 12.04
C HIS A 235 10.69 -3.59 13.00
N PRO A 236 11.93 -3.21 12.61
CA PRO A 236 12.84 -2.48 13.49
C PRO A 236 12.64 -0.96 13.48
N TRP A 237 11.85 -0.41 12.55
CA TRP A 237 11.77 1.04 12.33
C TRP A 237 10.87 1.76 13.34
N PRO A 238 11.40 2.62 14.22
CA PRO A 238 10.60 3.31 15.22
C PRO A 238 9.61 4.30 14.60
N GLY A 239 8.42 4.40 15.19
CA GLY A 239 7.37 5.33 14.74
C GLY A 239 6.63 4.90 13.47
N LEU A 240 7.04 3.81 12.83
CA LEU A 240 6.32 3.16 11.74
C LEU A 240 5.45 2.04 12.32
N GLY A 241 4.30 1.79 11.71
CA GLY A 241 3.61 0.49 11.76
C GLY A 241 3.58 -0.10 10.35
N ILE A 242 3.56 -1.42 10.24
CA ILE A 242 3.32 -2.10 8.96
C ILE A 242 2.17 -3.09 9.15
N ARG A 243 1.18 -3.05 8.27
CA ARG A 243 0.10 -4.04 8.23
C ARG A 243 -0.15 -4.57 6.82
N PHE A 244 -0.61 -5.80 6.78
CA PHE A 244 -1.14 -6.43 5.58
C PHE A 244 -2.63 -6.70 5.77
N ASP A 245 -3.43 -6.22 4.84
CA ASP A 245 -4.87 -6.41 4.82
C ASP A 245 -5.15 -7.52 3.79
N LEU A 246 -5.40 -8.74 4.28
CA LEU A 246 -5.51 -9.95 3.47
C LEU A 246 -6.97 -10.15 3.07
N CYS A 247 -7.32 -9.75 1.84
CA CYS A 247 -8.67 -9.89 1.33
C CYS A 247 -9.05 -11.36 1.20
N TYR A 248 -10.25 -11.68 1.70
CA TYR A 248 -10.82 -13.01 1.52
C TYR A 248 -11.10 -13.26 0.04
N ARG A 249 -11.03 -14.53 -0.37
CA ARG A 249 -11.43 -14.93 -1.71
C ARG A 249 -12.87 -14.48 -1.99
N ILE A 250 -13.04 -13.78 -3.09
CA ILE A 250 -14.35 -13.47 -3.66
C ILE A 250 -14.58 -14.45 -4.83
N ASP A 251 -15.65 -15.22 -4.76
CA ASP A 251 -15.97 -16.26 -5.75
C ASP A 251 -16.71 -15.72 -6.99
N ASP A 252 -17.25 -14.51 -6.90
CA ASP A 252 -17.92 -13.82 -8.00
C ASP A 252 -16.90 -13.03 -8.83
N GLY A 253 -17.05 -13.01 -10.15
CA GLY A 253 -16.10 -12.39 -11.10
C GLY A 253 -15.82 -10.90 -10.84
N PRO A 254 -15.03 -10.24 -11.71
CA PRO A 254 -14.42 -8.94 -11.37
C PRO A 254 -15.48 -7.93 -10.93
N SER A 255 -15.35 -7.46 -9.69
CA SER A 255 -16.22 -6.50 -9.04
C SER A 255 -15.96 -5.07 -9.54
N ASP A 256 -16.89 -4.14 -9.30
CA ASP A 256 -16.69 -2.72 -9.59
C ASP A 256 -15.42 -2.18 -8.91
N TRP A 257 -15.01 -2.81 -7.80
CA TRP A 257 -13.75 -2.55 -7.11
C TRP A 257 -12.53 -2.80 -8.02
N GLU A 258 -12.49 -3.94 -8.69
CA GLU A 258 -11.37 -4.35 -9.56
C GLU A 258 -11.22 -3.48 -10.81
N THR A 259 -12.30 -2.81 -11.20
CA THR A 259 -12.32 -1.88 -12.34
C THR A 259 -12.07 -0.42 -11.95
N GLY A 260 -12.15 -0.11 -10.64
CA GLY A 260 -12.08 1.24 -10.09
C GLY A 260 -13.29 2.12 -10.41
N GLU A 261 -14.37 1.56 -10.96
CA GLU A 261 -15.56 2.31 -11.40
C GLU A 261 -16.19 3.08 -10.26
N TRP A 262 -16.39 2.40 -9.12
CA TRP A 262 -17.02 2.95 -7.90
C TRP A 262 -16.39 4.29 -7.45
N LEU A 263 -15.07 4.42 -7.47
CA LEU A 263 -14.37 5.66 -7.11
C LEU A 263 -14.64 6.78 -8.11
N VAL A 264 -14.65 6.45 -9.39
CA VAL A 264 -14.80 7.44 -10.46
C VAL A 264 -16.23 7.96 -10.53
N THR A 265 -17.21 7.08 -10.39
CA THR A 265 -18.64 7.40 -10.55
C THR A 265 -19.23 7.99 -9.27
N GLU A 266 -18.82 7.53 -8.09
CA GLU A 266 -19.43 7.93 -6.81
C GLU A 266 -18.55 8.88 -5.99
N GLY A 267 -17.24 8.62 -5.91
CA GLY A 267 -16.33 9.41 -5.07
C GLY A 267 -15.95 10.76 -5.67
N GLY A 268 -15.78 10.80 -6.98
CA GLY A 268 -15.46 12.01 -7.73
C GLY A 268 -14.00 12.47 -7.54
N ARG A 269 -13.45 13.00 -8.63
CA ARG A 269 -12.03 13.38 -8.70
C ARG A 269 -11.70 14.55 -7.78
N ILE A 270 -10.55 14.49 -7.12
CA ILE A 270 -9.93 15.61 -6.40
C ILE A 270 -9.10 16.42 -7.41
N ARG A 271 -9.24 17.74 -7.40
CA ARG A 271 -8.58 18.66 -8.33
C ARG A 271 -7.77 19.70 -7.59
#